data_AF-A0A4Y7QAY9-F1
#
_entry.id   AF-A0A4Y7QAY9-F1
#
_cell.length_a   1.000
_cell.length_b   1.000
_cell.length_c   1.000
_cell.angle_alpha   90.00
_cell.angle_beta   90.00
_cell.angle_gamma   90.00
#
_symmetry.space_group_name_H-M   'P 1'
#
loop_
_entity.id
_entity.type
_entity.pdbx_description
1 polymer ?
#
loop_
_entity_poly.entity_id
_entity_poly.type
_entity_poly.pdbx_seq_one_letter_code
_entity_poly.pdbx_strand_id
1 'polypeptide(L)'
;MTSRTALQTFSLENDILEVSPQDEIFRFDSNANREIVNAAPWKKDPHYFKSCKISAVALIKMVIHARSGVPWEIMGLMQGKVIDRSLVIMDSFALPVQGTETRVNAAEAANEFMVEYKTGSEKVARMENVIGWYHSHPGYGCWLSGIDVSTQLVNQKHQDPFVAVVVDPNRTISAGKVDIGAFRTYPEGYTPPDASASEYQSIPLNKIEDFGVHANQYYQLDIEIFKSSLDNSLLNLLWNKYWINTLSSSPLISNRAYAASQLSDLQQKLTKAQSSVTSSRAPVPQVKDKKMSLLAAKVYDEKKKEDSQLVKGVKDSTKIAAEAQHGLIAQVLKDVLFSSRPGQRNDGLSPVGDLVDTAMAVE
;
A
#
# COMPACT_ATOMS: atom_id res chain seq x y z
N MET A 1 50.46 18.50 -11.24
CA MET A 1 49.17 17.82 -10.95
C MET A 1 48.65 18.35 -9.63
N THR A 2 47.36 18.69 -9.54
CA THR A 2 46.74 19.03 -8.24
C THR A 2 46.51 17.74 -7.45
N SER A 3 46.46 17.82 -6.12
CA SER A 3 46.20 16.67 -5.24
C SER A 3 44.94 15.90 -5.63
N ARG A 4 43.91 16.61 -6.11
CA ARG A 4 42.66 16.04 -6.61
C ARG A 4 42.86 15.21 -7.88
N THR A 5 43.66 15.71 -8.84
CA THR A 5 43.97 14.96 -10.07
C THR A 5 44.81 13.72 -9.76
N ALA A 6 45.78 13.82 -8.85
CA ALA A 6 46.58 12.67 -8.43
C ALA A 6 45.74 11.58 -7.74
N LEU A 7 44.79 11.98 -6.87
CA LEU A 7 43.84 11.05 -6.25
C LEU A 7 42.92 10.38 -7.27
N GLN A 8 42.39 11.14 -8.24
CA GLN A 8 41.53 10.58 -9.29
C GLN A 8 42.28 9.61 -10.21
N THR A 9 43.51 9.92 -10.60
CA THR A 9 44.36 9.01 -11.38
C THR A 9 44.66 7.74 -10.60
N PHE A 10 45.02 7.86 -9.30
CA PHE A 10 45.24 6.72 -8.43
C PHE A 10 44.01 5.84 -8.29
N SER A 11 42.83 6.42 -8.07
CA SER A 11 41.58 5.66 -7.98
C SER A 11 41.23 4.95 -9.30
N LEU A 12 41.49 5.59 -10.44
CA LEU A 12 41.21 5.01 -11.76
C LEU A 12 42.18 3.87 -12.12
N GLU A 13 43.46 4.02 -11.79
CA GLU A 13 44.49 3.00 -12.07
C GLU A 13 44.37 1.76 -11.16
N ASN A 14 43.74 1.91 -9.99
CA ASN A 14 43.62 0.84 -8.99
C ASN A 14 42.17 0.32 -8.86
N ASP A 15 41.28 0.67 -9.79
CA ASP A 15 39.87 0.27 -9.76
C ASP A 15 39.21 0.50 -8.39
N ILE A 16 39.56 1.62 -7.72
CA ILE A 16 39.03 1.93 -6.39
C ILE A 16 37.56 2.32 -6.53
N LEU A 17 36.69 1.40 -6.14
CA LEU A 17 35.26 1.59 -6.09
C LEU A 17 34.87 2.15 -4.72
N GLU A 18 34.62 3.46 -4.65
CA GLU A 18 33.93 4.06 -3.50
C GLU A 18 32.43 3.73 -3.60
N VAL A 19 32.01 2.67 -2.91
CA VAL A 19 30.59 2.35 -2.79
C VAL A 19 30.00 3.20 -1.68
N SER A 20 29.06 4.08 -2.03
CA SER A 20 28.32 4.84 -1.04
C SER A 20 27.60 3.90 -0.06
N PRO A 21 27.56 4.16 1.26
CA PRO A 21 26.85 3.30 2.21
C PRO A 21 25.37 3.09 1.85
N GLN A 22 24.75 4.05 1.15
CA GLN A 22 23.37 3.92 0.66
C GLN A 22 23.22 2.93 -0.51
N ASP A 23 24.28 2.70 -1.28
CA ASP A 23 24.27 1.81 -2.45
C ASP A 23 24.69 0.37 -2.09
N GLU A 24 25.21 0.14 -0.89
CA GLU A 24 25.61 -1.19 -0.40
C GLU A 24 24.44 -2.18 -0.40
N ILE A 25 23.21 -1.70 -0.16
CA ILE A 25 21.99 -2.51 -0.23
C ILE A 25 21.79 -3.17 -1.62
N PHE A 26 22.38 -2.64 -2.68
CA PHE A 26 22.30 -3.21 -4.03
C PHE A 26 23.31 -4.32 -4.31
N ARG A 27 24.33 -4.49 -3.45
CA ARG A 27 25.33 -5.54 -3.63
C ARG A 27 24.75 -6.91 -3.30
N PHE A 28 24.87 -7.88 -4.20
CA PHE A 28 24.44 -9.25 -3.95
C PHE A 28 25.63 -10.16 -3.59
N ASP A 29 25.55 -10.84 -2.44
CA ASP A 29 26.48 -11.90 -2.07
C ASP A 29 25.74 -13.25 -2.05
N SER A 30 26.02 -14.07 -3.06
CA SER A 30 25.42 -15.38 -3.24
C SER A 30 25.72 -16.35 -2.08
N ASN A 31 26.91 -16.27 -1.49
CA ASN A 31 27.30 -17.17 -0.40
C ASN A 31 26.58 -16.79 0.89
N ALA A 32 26.61 -15.51 1.27
CA ALA A 32 25.91 -15.02 2.45
C ALA A 32 24.39 -15.27 2.36
N ASN A 33 23.79 -15.03 1.18
CA ASN A 33 22.37 -15.32 0.96
C ASN A 33 22.06 -16.82 1.11
N ARG A 34 22.91 -17.69 0.56
CA ARG A 34 22.74 -19.15 0.71
C ARG A 34 22.85 -19.60 2.17
N GLU A 35 23.78 -19.03 2.93
CA GLU A 35 23.94 -19.34 4.36
C GLU A 35 22.70 -18.96 5.17
N ILE A 36 22.15 -17.76 4.96
CA ILE A 36 20.94 -17.29 5.64
C ILE A 36 19.72 -18.16 5.28
N VAL A 37 19.56 -18.49 4.01
CA VAL A 37 18.46 -19.36 3.54
C VAL A 37 18.56 -20.77 4.12
N ASN A 38 19.77 -21.33 4.20
CA ASN A 38 19.99 -22.64 4.82
C ASN A 38 19.76 -22.62 6.33
N ALA A 39 20.17 -21.55 7.02
CA ALA A 39 19.96 -21.39 8.45
C ALA A 39 18.48 -21.18 8.82
N ALA A 40 17.70 -20.57 7.92
CA ALA A 40 16.26 -20.32 8.02
C ALA A 40 15.80 -19.86 9.43
N PRO A 41 16.38 -18.78 9.99
CA PRO A 41 16.08 -18.33 11.36
C PRO A 41 14.61 -17.97 11.57
N TRP A 42 13.91 -17.54 10.52
CA TRP A 42 12.47 -17.25 10.53
C TRP A 42 11.56 -18.45 10.83
N LYS A 43 12.06 -19.69 10.72
CA LYS A 43 11.29 -20.87 11.13
C LYS A 43 11.12 -20.98 12.65
N LYS A 44 11.97 -20.29 13.43
CA LYS A 44 11.94 -20.32 14.90
C LYS A 44 11.05 -19.24 15.51
N ASP A 45 10.91 -18.11 14.81
CA ASP A 45 10.15 -16.94 15.24
C ASP A 45 9.16 -16.55 14.13
N PRO A 46 7.84 -16.77 14.30
CA PRO A 46 6.82 -16.36 13.32
C PRO A 46 6.86 -14.87 12.97
N HIS A 47 7.39 -14.05 13.89
CA HIS A 47 7.55 -12.61 13.75
C HIS A 47 9.03 -12.21 13.50
N TYR A 48 9.81 -13.12 12.90
CA TYR A 48 11.21 -12.86 12.56
C TYR A 48 11.35 -11.60 11.70
N PHE A 49 10.59 -11.51 10.60
CA PHE A 49 10.62 -10.35 9.72
C PHE A 49 9.81 -9.20 10.31
N LYS A 50 10.39 -7.99 10.30
CA LYS A 50 9.75 -6.78 10.83
C LYS A 50 9.47 -5.75 9.73
N SER A 51 10.38 -5.65 8.76
CA SER A 51 10.24 -4.69 7.67
C SER A 51 10.42 -5.31 6.30
N CYS A 52 9.87 -4.63 5.30
CA CYS A 52 9.96 -4.94 3.90
C CYS A 52 10.54 -3.72 3.17
N LYS A 53 11.78 -3.84 2.68
CA LYS A 53 12.47 -2.77 1.96
C LYS A 53 12.20 -2.94 0.46
N ILE A 54 11.65 -1.94 -0.20
CA ILE A 54 11.28 -2.01 -1.62
C ILE A 54 12.09 -0.97 -2.40
N SER A 55 12.79 -1.41 -3.45
CA SER A 55 13.50 -0.49 -4.33
C SER A 55 12.51 0.44 -5.05
N ALA A 56 12.91 1.69 -5.29
CA ALA A 56 12.08 2.64 -6.03
C ALA A 56 11.69 2.11 -7.43
N VAL A 57 12.58 1.34 -8.08
CA VAL A 57 12.32 0.71 -9.38
C VAL A 57 11.23 -0.35 -9.27
N ALA A 58 11.31 -1.25 -8.30
CA ALA A 58 10.28 -2.27 -8.07
C ALA A 58 8.94 -1.61 -7.74
N LEU A 59 8.93 -0.60 -6.87
CA LEU A 59 7.72 0.15 -6.53
C LEU A 59 7.04 0.75 -7.77
N ILE A 60 7.80 1.45 -8.62
CA ILE A 60 7.27 2.08 -9.83
C ILE A 60 6.72 1.01 -10.78
N LYS A 61 7.42 -0.11 -10.99
CA LYS A 61 6.96 -1.21 -11.84
C LYS A 61 5.65 -1.81 -11.34
N MET A 62 5.55 -2.11 -10.04
CA MET A 62 4.34 -2.66 -9.44
C MET A 62 3.15 -1.70 -9.55
N VAL A 63 3.36 -0.41 -9.27
CA VAL A 63 2.28 0.60 -9.36
C VAL A 63 1.82 0.81 -10.80
N ILE A 64 2.74 0.89 -11.77
CA ILE A 64 2.38 1.00 -13.20
C ILE A 64 1.59 -0.23 -13.64
N HIS A 65 2.05 -1.43 -13.28
CA HIS A 65 1.36 -2.67 -13.64
C HIS A 65 -0.03 -2.75 -13.00
N ALA A 66 -0.15 -2.48 -11.69
CA ALA A 66 -1.43 -2.43 -10.98
C ALA A 66 -2.41 -1.45 -11.62
N ARG A 67 -1.95 -0.25 -12.01
CA ARG A 67 -2.80 0.73 -12.70
C ARG A 67 -3.24 0.26 -14.08
N SER A 68 -2.38 -0.44 -14.82
CA SER A 68 -2.72 -0.99 -16.14
C SER A 68 -3.78 -2.10 -16.08
N GLY A 69 -3.89 -2.80 -14.95
CA GLY A 69 -4.84 -3.89 -14.73
C GLY A 69 -6.28 -3.44 -14.46
N VAL A 70 -6.48 -2.21 -13.97
CA VAL A 70 -7.80 -1.69 -13.54
C VAL A 70 -8.86 -1.87 -14.65
N PRO A 71 -10.03 -2.47 -14.35
CA PRO A 71 -10.58 -2.76 -13.01
C PRO A 71 -10.20 -4.14 -12.44
N TRP A 72 -9.42 -4.95 -13.15
CA TRP A 72 -9.08 -6.30 -12.75
C TRP A 72 -7.89 -6.35 -11.80
N GLU A 73 -7.84 -7.40 -10.98
CA GLU A 73 -6.66 -7.73 -10.21
C GLU A 73 -5.56 -8.23 -11.16
N ILE A 74 -4.33 -7.83 -10.93
CA ILE A 74 -3.14 -8.41 -11.58
C ILE A 74 -2.23 -8.98 -10.52
N MET A 75 -1.26 -9.78 -10.93
CA MET A 75 -0.19 -10.23 -10.05
C MET A 75 1.15 -10.33 -10.75
N GLY A 76 2.21 -10.36 -9.96
CA GLY A 76 3.55 -10.57 -10.42
C GLY A 76 4.46 -11.09 -9.31
N LEU A 77 5.73 -11.24 -9.63
CA LEU A 77 6.74 -11.73 -8.69
C LEU A 77 7.78 -10.66 -8.40
N MET A 78 8.42 -10.82 -7.26
CA MET A 78 9.44 -9.92 -6.75
C MET A 78 10.72 -10.70 -6.54
N GLN A 79 11.83 -10.14 -7.00
CA GLN A 79 13.16 -10.69 -6.80
C GLN A 79 13.88 -9.89 -5.72
N GLY A 80 14.64 -10.59 -4.89
CA GLY A 80 15.33 -9.93 -3.81
C GLY A 80 16.14 -10.87 -2.92
N LYS A 81 16.36 -10.42 -1.70
CA LYS A 81 17.21 -11.07 -0.71
C LYS A 81 16.74 -10.77 0.70
N VAL A 82 17.33 -11.47 1.65
CA VAL A 82 17.17 -11.18 3.08
C VAL A 82 18.37 -10.40 3.57
N ILE A 83 18.11 -9.32 4.32
CA ILE A 83 19.12 -8.60 5.09
C ILE A 83 18.59 -8.52 6.52
N ASP A 84 19.31 -9.10 7.47
CA ASP A 84 18.94 -9.15 8.89
C ASP A 84 17.52 -9.69 9.12
N ARG A 85 16.62 -8.81 9.59
CA ARG A 85 15.19 -9.06 9.86
C ARG A 85 14.28 -8.38 8.83
N SER A 86 14.81 -8.07 7.66
CA SER A 86 14.11 -7.39 6.58
C SER A 86 14.12 -8.20 5.29
N LEU A 87 12.98 -8.20 4.61
CA LEU A 87 12.83 -8.70 3.24
C LEU A 87 13.14 -7.55 2.29
N VAL A 88 14.14 -7.69 1.42
CA VAL A 88 14.59 -6.63 0.51
C VAL A 88 14.21 -7.01 -0.91
N ILE A 89 13.26 -6.27 -1.48
CA ILE A 89 12.80 -6.39 -2.86
C ILE A 89 13.64 -5.48 -3.74
N MET A 90 14.40 -6.09 -4.64
CA MET A 90 15.31 -5.42 -5.57
C MET A 90 14.62 -5.08 -6.88
N ASP A 91 13.84 -6.01 -7.42
CA ASP A 91 13.09 -5.82 -8.67
C ASP A 91 11.74 -6.59 -8.63
N SER A 92 10.87 -6.28 -9.59
CA SER A 92 9.59 -6.96 -9.78
C SER A 92 9.30 -7.15 -11.27
N PHE A 93 8.54 -8.19 -11.60
CA PHE A 93 8.06 -8.43 -12.96
C PHE A 93 6.62 -8.93 -12.97
N ALA A 94 5.87 -8.55 -14.00
CA ALA A 94 4.49 -8.94 -14.20
C ALA A 94 4.41 -10.40 -14.64
N LEU A 95 3.44 -11.13 -14.12
CA LEU A 95 3.04 -12.41 -14.70
C LEU A 95 1.93 -12.16 -15.74
N PRO A 96 1.89 -12.92 -16.85
CA PRO A 96 0.88 -12.76 -17.90
C PRO A 96 -0.47 -13.38 -17.47
N VAL A 97 -0.97 -12.95 -16.33
CA VAL A 97 -2.11 -13.56 -15.64
C VAL A 97 -3.04 -12.45 -15.15
N GLN A 98 -4.33 -12.64 -15.36
CA GLN A 98 -5.35 -11.78 -14.79
C GLN A 98 -5.90 -12.47 -13.55
N GLY A 99 -5.82 -11.78 -12.42
CA GLY A 99 -6.42 -12.22 -11.17
C GLY A 99 -7.94 -12.15 -11.29
N THR A 100 -8.61 -13.24 -10.91
CA THR A 100 -10.03 -13.20 -10.58
C THR A 100 -10.16 -13.73 -9.17
N GLU A 101 -11.01 -13.09 -8.37
CA GLU A 101 -11.31 -13.44 -6.97
C GLU A 101 -11.82 -14.89 -6.78
N THR A 102 -11.98 -15.67 -7.85
CA THR A 102 -12.51 -17.04 -7.83
C THR A 102 -11.57 -18.09 -8.42
N ARG A 103 -10.45 -17.70 -9.06
CA ARG A 103 -9.53 -18.67 -9.68
C ARG A 103 -8.07 -18.26 -9.55
N VAL A 104 -7.35 -18.99 -8.71
CA VAL A 104 -5.88 -19.07 -8.73
C VAL A 104 -5.47 -20.22 -9.63
N ASN A 105 -5.72 -20.10 -10.93
CA ASN A 105 -5.25 -21.14 -11.86
C ASN A 105 -4.60 -20.52 -13.09
N ALA A 106 -3.51 -19.82 -12.81
CA ALA A 106 -2.57 -19.34 -13.82
C ALA A 106 -1.28 -20.20 -13.84
N ALA A 107 -1.31 -21.38 -13.24
CA ALA A 107 -0.12 -22.14 -12.91
C ALA A 107 0.72 -22.52 -14.15
N GLU A 108 0.12 -22.98 -15.25
CA GLU A 108 0.92 -23.55 -16.35
C GLU A 108 1.67 -22.49 -17.17
N ALA A 109 0.97 -21.47 -17.69
CA ALA A 109 1.59 -20.38 -18.45
C ALA A 109 2.50 -19.49 -17.59
N ALA A 110 2.17 -19.29 -16.30
CA ALA A 110 3.03 -18.55 -15.39
C ALA A 110 4.30 -19.34 -15.06
N ASN A 111 4.23 -20.66 -14.90
CA ASN A 111 5.39 -21.49 -14.59
C ASN A 111 6.45 -21.44 -15.69
N GLU A 112 6.04 -21.55 -16.96
CA GLU A 112 6.97 -21.42 -18.09
C GLU A 112 7.65 -20.05 -18.12
N PHE A 113 6.84 -18.99 -17.99
CA PHE A 113 7.35 -17.62 -17.96
C PHE A 113 8.31 -17.37 -16.79
N MET A 114 8.03 -17.93 -15.60
CA MET A 114 8.91 -17.82 -14.43
C MET A 114 10.29 -18.43 -14.69
N VAL A 115 10.33 -19.62 -15.29
CA VAL A 115 11.59 -20.31 -15.59
C VAL A 115 12.39 -19.54 -16.64
N GLU A 116 11.73 -19.05 -17.69
CA GLU A 116 12.37 -18.24 -18.72
C GLU A 116 12.90 -16.92 -18.15
N TYR A 117 12.08 -16.20 -17.37
CA TYR A 117 12.46 -14.93 -16.76
C TYR A 117 13.63 -15.08 -15.80
N LYS A 118 13.65 -16.13 -14.98
CA LYS A 118 14.77 -16.43 -14.09
C LYS A 118 16.05 -16.70 -14.88
N THR A 119 15.97 -17.54 -15.90
CA THR A 119 17.12 -17.87 -16.77
C THR A 119 17.63 -16.62 -17.50
N GLY A 120 16.72 -15.73 -17.93
CA GLY A 120 17.06 -14.44 -18.53
C GLY A 120 17.73 -13.48 -17.54
N SER A 121 17.26 -13.45 -16.29
CA SER A 121 17.82 -12.64 -15.21
C SER A 121 19.28 -13.03 -14.91
N GLU A 122 19.56 -14.32 -14.81
CA GLU A 122 20.92 -14.84 -14.56
C GLU A 122 21.89 -14.44 -15.70
N LYS A 123 21.43 -14.45 -16.95
CA LYS A 123 22.23 -14.03 -18.12
C LYS A 123 22.64 -12.54 -18.08
N VAL A 124 21.87 -11.70 -17.40
CA VAL A 124 22.17 -10.27 -17.22
C VAL A 124 22.71 -9.94 -15.83
N ALA A 125 23.27 -10.94 -15.15
CA ALA A 125 23.88 -10.82 -13.82
C ALA A 125 22.93 -10.35 -12.71
N ARG A 126 21.62 -10.63 -12.84
CA ARG A 126 20.64 -10.50 -11.75
C ARG A 126 20.48 -11.84 -11.08
N MET A 127 21.17 -12.00 -9.95
CA MET A 127 21.34 -13.28 -9.26
C MET A 127 20.33 -13.47 -8.12
N GLU A 128 19.58 -12.43 -7.78
CA GLU A 128 18.51 -12.48 -6.80
C GLU A 128 17.39 -13.46 -7.21
N ASN A 129 17.05 -14.36 -6.29
CA ASN A 129 15.91 -15.26 -6.46
C ASN A 129 14.60 -14.54 -6.12
N VAL A 130 13.48 -15.20 -6.45
CA VAL A 130 12.15 -14.74 -6.04
C VAL A 130 12.07 -14.74 -4.51
N ILE A 131 11.62 -13.62 -3.95
CA ILE A 131 11.47 -13.40 -2.49
C ILE A 131 10.00 -13.15 -2.10
N GLY A 132 9.11 -13.06 -3.10
CA GLY A 132 7.71 -12.79 -2.86
C GLY A 132 6.90 -12.61 -4.13
N TRP A 133 5.62 -12.35 -3.94
CA TRP A 133 4.67 -12.01 -4.99
C TRP A 133 3.94 -10.72 -4.64
N TYR A 134 3.48 -10.01 -5.66
CA TYR A 134 2.61 -8.87 -5.48
C TYR A 134 1.33 -9.04 -6.29
N HIS A 135 0.25 -8.43 -5.83
CA HIS A 135 -0.99 -8.30 -6.58
C HIS A 135 -1.66 -6.95 -6.30
N SER A 136 -2.70 -6.64 -7.05
CA SER A 136 -3.43 -5.38 -6.92
C SER A 136 -4.83 -5.58 -6.36
N HIS A 137 -5.27 -4.70 -5.46
CA HIS A 137 -6.66 -4.60 -4.99
C HIS A 137 -7.27 -3.26 -5.41
N PRO A 138 -7.92 -3.14 -6.59
CA PRO A 138 -8.40 -1.86 -7.09
C PRO A 138 -9.60 -1.31 -6.31
N GLY A 139 -9.36 -0.42 -5.34
CA GLY A 139 -10.39 0.39 -4.67
C GLY A 139 -10.93 -0.17 -3.36
N TYR A 140 -10.38 -1.27 -2.84
CA TYR A 140 -10.79 -1.87 -1.56
C TYR A 140 -9.63 -2.07 -0.58
N GLY A 141 -8.46 -1.48 -0.85
CA GLY A 141 -7.36 -1.38 0.08
C GLY A 141 -6.44 -2.59 0.14
N CYS A 142 -5.35 -2.41 0.88
CA CYS A 142 -4.28 -3.39 1.00
C CYS A 142 -4.53 -4.28 2.22
N TRP A 143 -4.93 -5.53 1.96
CA TRP A 143 -5.17 -6.60 2.94
C TRP A 143 -5.15 -7.94 2.19
N LEU A 144 -5.13 -9.07 2.90
CA LEU A 144 -5.17 -10.41 2.27
C LEU A 144 -6.54 -11.06 2.44
N SER A 145 -7.16 -11.47 1.33
CA SER A 145 -8.36 -12.32 1.31
C SER A 145 -8.07 -13.75 1.78
N GLY A 146 -9.11 -14.57 2.00
CA GLY A 146 -8.90 -15.99 2.31
C GLY A 146 -8.11 -16.75 1.23
N ILE A 147 -8.25 -16.35 -0.04
CA ILE A 147 -7.50 -16.92 -1.17
C ILE A 147 -6.04 -16.47 -1.13
N ASP A 148 -5.78 -15.20 -0.83
CA ASP A 148 -4.42 -14.67 -0.73
C ASP A 148 -3.68 -15.30 0.45
N VAL A 149 -4.37 -15.46 1.59
CA VAL A 149 -3.80 -16.15 2.76
C VAL A 149 -3.45 -17.59 2.40
N SER A 150 -4.35 -18.32 1.73
CA SER A 150 -4.09 -19.70 1.29
C SER A 150 -2.90 -19.78 0.33
N THR A 151 -2.84 -18.88 -0.65
CA THR A 151 -1.74 -18.79 -1.62
C THR A 151 -0.41 -18.47 -0.93
N GLN A 152 -0.43 -17.50 0.00
CA GLN A 152 0.74 -17.10 0.76
C GLN A 152 1.23 -18.20 1.71
N LEU A 153 0.33 -18.98 2.32
CA LEU A 153 0.69 -20.15 3.12
C LEU A 153 1.39 -21.22 2.28
N VAL A 154 0.90 -21.52 1.08
CA VAL A 154 1.56 -22.46 0.16
C VAL A 154 2.95 -21.96 -0.23
N ASN A 155 3.07 -20.68 -0.58
CA ASN A 155 4.35 -20.09 -0.97
C ASN A 155 5.34 -20.07 0.21
N GLN A 156 4.92 -19.67 1.42
CA GLN A 156 5.76 -19.73 2.61
C GLN A 156 6.14 -21.18 2.99
N LYS A 157 5.32 -22.18 2.66
CA LYS A 157 5.63 -23.59 2.94
C LYS A 157 6.71 -24.14 2.01
N HIS A 158 6.71 -23.74 0.74
CA HIS A 158 7.57 -24.34 -0.29
C HIS A 158 8.73 -23.45 -0.75
N GLN A 159 8.64 -22.13 -0.56
CA GLN A 159 9.58 -21.12 -1.08
C GLN A 159 9.96 -20.07 -0.02
N ASP A 160 9.91 -20.39 1.28
CA ASP A 160 10.33 -19.45 2.32
C ASP A 160 11.83 -19.11 2.18
N PRO A 161 12.25 -17.84 2.29
CA PRO A 161 11.48 -16.68 2.74
C PRO A 161 10.57 -16.07 1.64
N PHE A 162 9.26 -15.92 1.92
CA PHE A 162 8.29 -15.34 0.95
C PHE A 162 7.41 -14.20 1.52
N VAL A 163 7.16 -13.14 0.77
CA VAL A 163 6.26 -12.02 1.18
C VAL A 163 5.16 -11.76 0.16
N ALA A 164 3.96 -11.37 0.63
CA ALA A 164 2.86 -10.90 -0.20
C ALA A 164 2.79 -9.37 -0.15
N VAL A 165 2.83 -8.71 -1.30
CA VAL A 165 2.64 -7.25 -1.40
C VAL A 165 1.33 -6.94 -2.12
N VAL A 166 0.53 -6.02 -1.58
CA VAL A 166 -0.74 -5.60 -2.15
C VAL A 166 -0.66 -4.13 -2.50
N VAL A 167 -1.07 -3.76 -3.72
CA VAL A 167 -1.10 -2.36 -4.19
C VAL A 167 -2.53 -1.98 -4.55
N ASP A 168 -3.04 -0.85 -4.03
CA ASP A 168 -4.33 -0.28 -4.47
C ASP A 168 -4.08 0.89 -5.45
N PRO A 169 -4.19 0.67 -6.78
CA PRO A 169 -3.93 1.71 -7.76
C PRO A 169 -5.00 2.82 -7.77
N ASN A 170 -6.23 2.54 -7.34
CA ASN A 170 -7.30 3.53 -7.32
C ASN A 170 -7.16 4.46 -6.13
N ARG A 171 -6.91 3.91 -4.94
CA ARG A 171 -6.63 4.73 -3.74
C ARG A 171 -5.33 5.50 -3.85
N THR A 172 -4.32 4.94 -4.53
CA THR A 172 -3.06 5.65 -4.80
C THR A 172 -3.29 6.98 -5.53
N ILE A 173 -4.18 6.99 -6.52
CA ILE A 173 -4.48 8.20 -7.30
C ILE A 173 -5.35 9.18 -6.49
N SER A 174 -6.35 8.66 -5.77
CA SER A 174 -7.22 9.48 -4.93
C SER A 174 -6.48 10.19 -3.80
N ALA A 175 -5.60 9.48 -3.10
CA ALA A 175 -4.90 10.00 -1.92
C ALA A 175 -3.62 10.77 -2.25
N GLY A 176 -3.12 10.67 -3.49
CA GLY A 176 -1.82 11.24 -3.88
C GLY A 176 -0.61 10.60 -3.20
N LYS A 177 -0.81 9.45 -2.55
CA LYS A 177 0.20 8.64 -1.86
C LYS A 177 0.02 7.20 -2.28
N VAL A 178 1.11 6.49 -2.55
CA VAL A 178 1.05 5.06 -2.90
C VAL A 178 0.44 4.27 -1.75
N ASP A 179 -0.70 3.63 -2.04
CA ASP A 179 -1.39 2.72 -1.13
C ASP A 179 -0.84 1.30 -1.37
N ILE A 180 0.01 0.85 -0.45
CA ILE A 180 0.77 -0.40 -0.53
C ILE A 180 0.89 -1.03 0.85
N GLY A 181 0.70 -2.34 0.91
CA GLY A 181 0.88 -3.14 2.11
C GLY A 181 1.76 -4.36 1.84
N ALA A 182 2.56 -4.78 2.82
CA ALA A 182 3.40 -5.96 2.76
C ALA A 182 3.01 -6.87 3.92
N PHE A 183 2.75 -8.14 3.63
CA PHE A 183 2.12 -9.06 4.56
C PHE A 183 2.82 -10.42 4.56
N ARG A 184 2.80 -11.05 5.72
CA ARG A 184 3.17 -12.46 5.90
C ARG A 184 2.13 -13.18 6.73
N THR A 185 1.85 -14.43 6.38
CA THR A 185 0.89 -15.26 7.10
C THR A 185 1.54 -15.95 8.28
N TYR A 186 0.76 -16.16 9.34
CA TYR A 186 1.18 -16.97 10.47
C TYR A 186 1.20 -18.46 10.10
N PRO A 187 2.11 -19.26 10.68
CA PRO A 187 2.10 -20.71 10.51
C PRO A 187 0.80 -21.35 11.00
N GLU A 188 0.43 -22.50 10.42
CA GLU A 188 -0.72 -23.28 10.88
C GLU A 188 -0.59 -23.62 12.38
N GLY A 189 -1.64 -23.35 13.14
CA GLY A 189 -1.69 -23.61 14.59
C GLY A 189 -1.08 -22.50 15.47
N TYR A 190 -0.52 -21.43 14.89
CA TYR A 190 -0.11 -20.25 15.65
C TYR A 190 -1.28 -19.27 15.80
N THR A 191 -1.56 -18.85 17.03
CA THR A 191 -2.52 -17.77 17.31
C THR A 191 -1.75 -16.57 17.87
N PRO A 192 -1.86 -15.37 17.27
CA PRO A 192 -1.14 -14.20 17.77
C PRO A 192 -1.61 -13.86 19.20
N PRO A 193 -0.68 -13.58 20.14
CA PRO A 193 -1.01 -13.29 21.54
C PRO A 193 -1.80 -11.99 21.72
N ASP A 194 -1.59 -11.01 20.83
CA ASP A 194 -2.38 -9.80 20.71
C ASP A 194 -2.88 -9.70 19.27
N ALA A 195 -4.19 -9.87 19.05
CA ALA A 195 -4.81 -9.47 17.81
C ALA A 195 -4.69 -7.93 17.73
N SER A 196 -3.61 -7.44 17.12
CA SER A 196 -3.43 -6.01 16.91
C SER A 196 -4.65 -5.47 16.17
N ALA A 197 -5.27 -4.42 16.71
CA ALA A 197 -6.34 -3.72 16.02
C ALA A 197 -5.80 -3.28 14.65
N SER A 198 -6.28 -3.92 13.59
CA SER A 198 -5.90 -3.56 12.22
C SER A 198 -6.17 -2.07 12.01
N GLU A 199 -5.27 -1.40 11.28
CA GLU A 199 -5.50 -0.02 10.87
C GLU A 199 -6.81 0.06 10.07
N TYR A 200 -7.71 0.97 10.46
CA TYR A 200 -9.03 1.09 9.83
C TYR A 200 -8.88 1.48 8.36
N GLN A 201 -9.46 0.68 7.47
CA GLN A 201 -9.58 0.98 6.05
C GLN A 201 -11.05 0.93 5.63
N SER A 202 -11.45 1.81 4.69
CA SER A 202 -12.80 1.80 4.10
C SER A 202 -12.96 0.61 3.14
N ILE A 203 -13.35 -0.54 3.68
CA ILE A 203 -13.58 -1.77 2.89
C ILE A 203 -15.03 -1.74 2.35
N PRO A 204 -15.25 -2.01 1.05
CA PRO A 204 -16.59 -2.17 0.49
C PRO A 204 -17.41 -3.28 1.17
N LEU A 205 -18.73 -3.15 1.18
CA LEU A 205 -19.62 -4.07 1.87
C LEU A 205 -19.53 -5.52 1.38
N ASN A 206 -19.28 -5.73 0.09
CA ASN A 206 -19.12 -7.07 -0.49
C ASN A 206 -17.80 -7.76 -0.07
N LYS A 207 -16.90 -7.05 0.61
CA LYS A 207 -15.57 -7.53 1.00
C LYS A 207 -15.32 -7.54 2.52
N ILE A 208 -16.19 -6.89 3.28
CA ILE A 208 -15.97 -6.68 4.71
C ILE A 208 -16.02 -7.98 5.53
N GLU A 209 -16.79 -8.98 5.10
CA GLU A 209 -16.91 -10.28 5.78
C GLU A 209 -15.61 -11.09 5.63
N ASP A 210 -15.10 -11.18 4.39
CA ASP A 210 -13.84 -11.89 4.09
C ASP A 210 -12.65 -11.24 4.81
N PHE A 211 -12.58 -9.90 4.81
CA PHE A 211 -11.58 -9.16 5.57
C PHE A 211 -11.63 -9.51 7.07
N GLY A 212 -12.82 -9.51 7.68
CA GLY A 212 -12.98 -9.73 9.11
C GLY A 212 -12.59 -11.15 9.58
N VAL A 213 -12.79 -12.16 8.74
CA VAL A 213 -12.46 -13.56 9.08
C VAL A 213 -10.96 -13.84 9.03
N HIS A 214 -10.25 -13.22 8.08
CA HIS A 214 -8.84 -13.53 7.80
C HIS A 214 -7.84 -12.53 8.37
N ALA A 215 -8.28 -11.40 8.92
CA ALA A 215 -7.40 -10.35 9.47
C ALA A 215 -6.38 -10.82 10.52
N ASN A 216 -6.71 -11.87 11.30
CA ASN A 216 -5.81 -12.40 12.35
C ASN A 216 -4.85 -13.49 11.84
N GLN A 217 -4.90 -13.84 10.55
CA GLN A 217 -4.08 -14.91 9.96
C GLN A 217 -2.76 -14.41 9.36
N TYR A 218 -2.56 -13.09 9.35
CA TYR A 218 -1.35 -12.45 8.84
C TYR A 218 -0.96 -11.25 9.69
N TYR A 219 0.25 -10.76 9.48
CA TYR A 219 0.72 -9.47 10.00
C TYR A 219 1.27 -8.62 8.87
N GLN A 220 1.19 -7.31 9.08
CA GLN A 220 1.77 -6.32 8.18
C GLN A 220 3.23 -6.05 8.57
N LEU A 221 4.09 -5.90 7.57
CA LEU A 221 5.47 -5.49 7.73
C LEU A 221 5.60 -3.99 7.47
N ASP A 222 6.54 -3.35 8.17
CA ASP A 222 6.86 -1.94 7.94
C ASP A 222 7.53 -1.79 6.57
N ILE A 223 6.94 -0.97 5.69
CA ILE A 223 7.48 -0.74 4.35
C ILE A 223 8.48 0.41 4.38
N GLU A 224 9.68 0.16 3.87
CA GLU A 224 10.71 1.17 3.66
C GLU A 224 11.05 1.26 2.17
N ILE A 225 11.05 2.45 1.59
CA ILE A 225 11.46 2.65 0.19
C ILE A 225 12.90 3.12 0.15
N PHE A 226 13.72 2.45 -0.66
CA PHE A 226 15.10 2.84 -0.90
C PHE A 226 15.38 3.10 -2.38
N LYS A 227 16.35 3.96 -2.65
CA LYS A 227 16.80 4.33 -4.00
C LYS A 227 18.32 4.50 -3.98
N SER A 228 18.96 4.28 -5.12
CA SER A 228 20.41 4.51 -5.23
C SER A 228 20.73 6.01 -5.26
N SER A 229 22.01 6.34 -5.04
CA SER A 229 22.55 7.69 -5.21
C SER A 229 22.32 8.23 -6.64
N LEU A 230 22.44 7.36 -7.64
CA LEU A 230 22.18 7.68 -9.04
C LEU A 230 20.68 7.89 -9.30
N ASP A 231 19.81 7.03 -8.77
CA ASP A 231 18.35 7.19 -8.89
C ASP A 231 17.92 8.54 -8.32
N ASN A 232 18.49 8.95 -7.19
CA ASN A 232 18.21 10.26 -6.62
C ASN A 232 18.56 11.40 -7.58
N SER A 233 19.73 11.32 -8.21
CA SER A 233 20.18 12.31 -9.19
C SER A 233 19.28 12.33 -10.43
N LEU A 234 18.91 11.15 -10.95
CA LEU A 234 18.04 11.00 -12.11
C LEU A 234 16.62 11.50 -11.84
N LEU A 235 16.03 11.16 -10.69
CA LEU A 235 14.69 11.61 -10.31
C LEU A 235 14.63 13.13 -10.16
N ASN A 236 15.68 13.76 -9.64
CA ASN A 236 15.78 15.21 -9.56
C ASN A 236 15.81 15.86 -10.96
N LEU A 237 16.56 15.27 -11.91
CA LEU A 237 16.57 15.73 -13.30
C LEU A 237 15.23 15.50 -14.00
N LEU A 238 14.56 14.38 -13.69
CA LEU A 238 13.24 14.07 -14.22
C LEU A 238 12.21 15.11 -13.75
N TRP A 239 12.29 15.52 -12.48
CA TRP A 239 11.39 16.52 -11.89
C TRP A 239 11.42 17.85 -12.64
N ASN A 240 12.60 18.27 -13.12
CA ASN A 240 12.76 19.49 -13.94
C ASN A 240 11.91 19.47 -15.23
N LYS A 241 11.54 18.30 -15.74
CA LYS A 241 10.68 18.14 -16.91
C LYS A 241 9.25 17.72 -16.57
N TYR A 242 9.08 16.87 -15.56
CA TYR A 242 7.79 16.23 -15.26
C TYR A 242 6.91 17.00 -14.28
N TRP A 243 7.39 18.06 -13.64
CA TRP A 243 6.58 18.89 -12.72
C TRP A 243 5.28 19.40 -13.37
N ILE A 244 5.27 19.60 -14.69
CA ILE A 244 4.09 20.04 -15.43
C ILE A 244 2.95 19.00 -15.40
N ASN A 245 3.27 17.70 -15.33
CA ASN A 245 2.26 16.65 -15.23
C ASN A 245 1.50 16.73 -13.90
N THR A 246 2.17 17.14 -12.83
CA THR A 246 1.53 17.39 -11.54
C THR A 246 0.45 18.47 -11.67
N LEU A 247 0.73 19.54 -12.42
CA LEU A 247 -0.19 20.66 -12.62
C LEU A 247 -1.29 20.40 -13.66
N SER A 248 -1.04 19.54 -14.65
CA SER A 248 -2.03 19.19 -15.66
C SER A 248 -2.95 18.02 -15.26
N SER A 249 -2.59 17.26 -14.23
CA SER A 249 -3.39 16.12 -13.76
C SER A 249 -4.72 16.53 -13.12
N SER A 250 -5.77 15.73 -13.33
CA SER A 250 -7.09 15.96 -12.71
C SER A 250 -7.62 14.67 -12.05
N PRO A 251 -7.39 14.48 -10.74
CA PRO A 251 -7.85 13.29 -10.01
C PRO A 251 -9.37 13.08 -10.08
N LEU A 252 -10.15 14.18 -10.10
CA LEU A 252 -11.62 14.14 -10.21
C LEU A 252 -12.11 13.48 -11.50
N ILE A 253 -11.32 13.57 -12.58
CA ILE A 253 -11.67 12.96 -13.88
C ILE A 253 -11.10 11.55 -13.95
N SER A 254 -9.82 11.37 -13.62
CA SER A 254 -9.12 10.09 -13.77
C SER A 254 -9.64 8.99 -12.84
N ASN A 255 -10.25 9.36 -11.71
CA ASN A 255 -10.80 8.43 -10.72
C ASN A 255 -12.32 8.54 -10.53
N ARG A 256 -13.04 9.13 -11.49
CA ARG A 256 -14.50 9.35 -11.42
C ARG A 256 -15.28 8.07 -11.15
N ALA A 257 -14.93 6.98 -11.83
CA ALA A 257 -15.62 5.69 -11.69
C ALA A 257 -15.47 5.13 -10.26
N TYR A 258 -14.28 5.27 -9.67
CA TYR A 258 -14.02 4.89 -8.28
C TYR A 258 -14.81 5.76 -7.29
N ALA A 259 -14.82 7.08 -7.47
CA ALA A 259 -15.59 7.97 -6.60
C ALA A 259 -17.09 7.64 -6.63
N ALA A 260 -17.64 7.34 -7.81
CA ALA A 260 -19.04 6.91 -7.95
C ALA A 260 -19.31 5.56 -7.26
N SER A 261 -18.38 4.60 -7.35
CA SER A 261 -18.55 3.30 -6.68
C SER A 261 -18.47 3.41 -5.16
N GLN A 262 -17.58 4.24 -4.62
CA GLN A 262 -17.50 4.54 -3.18
C GLN A 262 -18.77 5.21 -2.66
N LEU A 263 -19.37 6.13 -3.43
CA LEU A 263 -20.63 6.77 -3.05
C LEU A 263 -21.80 5.77 -3.00
N SER A 264 -21.85 4.86 -3.99
CA SER A 264 -22.84 3.77 -4.03
C SER A 264 -22.68 2.82 -2.83
N ASP A 265 -21.44 2.44 -2.49
CA ASP A 265 -21.15 1.61 -1.32
C ASP A 265 -21.53 2.32 0.00
N LEU A 266 -21.19 3.61 0.13
CA LEU A 266 -21.59 4.41 1.30
C LEU A 266 -23.11 4.47 1.46
N GLN A 267 -23.86 4.65 0.37
CA GLN A 267 -25.33 4.63 0.41
C GLN A 267 -25.86 3.30 0.96
N GLN A 268 -25.30 2.18 0.50
CA GLN A 268 -25.68 0.85 1.00
C GLN A 268 -25.33 0.68 2.48
N LYS A 269 -24.15 1.14 2.92
CA LYS A 269 -23.72 1.13 4.33
C LYS A 269 -24.66 1.92 5.23
N LEU A 270 -25.03 3.13 4.81
CA LEU A 270 -25.96 3.98 5.55
C LEU A 270 -27.36 3.38 5.61
N THR A 271 -27.82 2.74 4.53
CA THR A 271 -29.11 2.03 4.52
C THR A 271 -29.12 0.86 5.51
N LYS A 272 -28.03 0.10 5.60
CA LYS A 272 -27.85 -0.98 6.59
C LYS A 272 -27.75 -0.45 8.02
N ALA A 273 -27.09 0.69 8.23
CA ALA A 273 -27.02 1.34 9.53
C ALA A 273 -28.39 1.87 9.98
N GLN A 274 -29.20 2.40 9.06
CA GLN A 274 -30.54 2.91 9.35
C GLN A 274 -31.47 1.83 9.92
N SER A 275 -31.48 0.62 9.34
CA SER A 275 -32.30 -0.49 9.83
C SER A 275 -31.86 -1.00 11.22
N SER A 276 -30.56 -0.91 11.51
CA SER A 276 -30.00 -1.21 12.83
C SER A 276 -30.45 -0.20 13.89
N VAL A 277 -30.42 1.10 13.57
CA VAL A 277 -30.81 2.19 14.49
C VAL A 277 -32.29 2.13 14.86
N THR A 278 -33.18 1.82 13.90
CA THR A 278 -34.62 1.64 14.19
C THR A 278 -34.91 0.48 15.14
N SER A 279 -33.99 -0.49 15.21
CA SER A 279 -34.11 -1.67 16.08
C SER A 279 -33.48 -1.44 17.47
N SER A 280 -32.61 -0.45 17.62
CA SER A 280 -31.98 -0.10 18.89
C SER A 280 -32.84 0.91 19.67
N ARG A 281 -33.72 0.43 20.56
CA ARG A 281 -34.32 1.30 21.59
C ARG A 281 -33.26 1.68 22.62
N ALA A 282 -33.15 2.96 22.94
CA ALA A 282 -32.37 3.41 24.09
C ALA A 282 -32.91 2.74 25.36
N PRO A 283 -32.07 2.09 26.19
CA PRO A 283 -32.53 1.55 27.46
C PRO A 283 -33.03 2.69 28.33
N VAL A 284 -34.24 2.52 28.88
CA VAL A 284 -34.83 3.49 29.83
C VAL A 284 -33.88 3.63 31.01
N PRO A 285 -33.52 4.87 31.43
CA PRO A 285 -32.61 5.04 32.56
C PRO A 285 -33.29 4.50 33.83
N GLN A 286 -32.82 3.35 34.31
CA GLN A 286 -33.16 2.87 35.64
C GLN A 286 -32.17 3.45 36.65
N VAL A 287 -32.71 4.09 37.68
CA VAL A 287 -31.95 4.56 38.86
C VAL A 287 -31.35 3.32 39.53
N LYS A 288 -30.02 3.14 39.45
CA LYS A 288 -29.33 1.97 40.03
C LYS A 288 -28.77 2.27 41.42
N ASP A 289 -29.10 1.41 42.37
CA ASP A 289 -28.37 1.22 43.62
C ASP A 289 -26.88 0.92 43.37
N LYS A 290 -26.03 1.53 44.22
CA LYS A 290 -24.56 1.71 44.06
C LYS A 290 -23.71 0.44 43.86
N LYS A 291 -24.23 -0.78 44.05
CA LYS A 291 -23.42 -2.02 43.97
C LYS A 291 -23.40 -2.72 42.61
N MET A 292 -24.33 -2.40 41.70
CA MET A 292 -24.46 -3.05 40.37
C MET A 292 -23.87 -2.21 39.21
N SER A 293 -23.20 -1.11 39.54
CA SER A 293 -22.68 -0.12 38.57
C SER A 293 -21.33 -0.53 37.96
N LEU A 294 -20.44 -1.19 38.72
CA LEU A 294 -19.07 -1.46 38.27
C LEU A 294 -18.96 -2.59 37.21
N LEU A 295 -19.79 -3.63 37.31
CA LEU A 295 -19.85 -4.72 36.31
C LEU A 295 -20.58 -4.27 35.03
N ALA A 296 -21.65 -3.49 35.16
CA ALA A 296 -22.36 -2.93 34.02
C ALA A 296 -21.54 -1.87 33.28
N ALA A 297 -20.74 -1.07 33.99
CA ALA A 297 -19.83 -0.10 33.39
C ALA A 297 -18.75 -0.79 32.53
N LYS A 298 -18.14 -1.89 33.01
CA LYS A 298 -17.16 -2.65 32.22
C LYS A 298 -17.73 -3.23 30.92
N VAL A 299 -18.95 -3.79 30.96
CA VAL A 299 -19.61 -4.35 29.77
C VAL A 299 -20.08 -3.25 28.81
N TYR A 300 -20.49 -2.08 29.32
CA TYR A 300 -20.83 -0.93 28.47
C TYR A 300 -19.60 -0.31 27.80
N ASP A 301 -18.46 -0.30 28.50
CA ASP A 301 -17.20 0.26 28.01
C ASP A 301 -16.54 -0.65 26.95
N GLU A 302 -16.67 -1.98 27.08
CA GLU A 302 -16.26 -2.94 26.05
C GLU A 302 -17.11 -2.83 24.78
N LYS A 303 -18.44 -2.64 24.89
CA LYS A 303 -19.30 -2.40 23.72
C LYS A 303 -19.06 -1.05 23.03
N LYS A 304 -18.49 -0.07 23.74
CA LYS A 304 -18.08 1.22 23.18
C LYS A 304 -16.79 1.13 22.35
N LYS A 305 -16.01 0.06 22.51
CA LYS A 305 -14.76 -0.16 21.74
C LYS A 305 -15.01 -0.65 20.31
N GLU A 306 -16.17 -1.25 20.02
CA GLU A 306 -16.56 -1.51 18.63
C GLU A 306 -17.21 -0.25 18.05
N ASP A 307 -16.50 0.39 17.11
CA ASP A 307 -17.04 1.54 16.36
C ASP A 307 -18.43 1.21 15.81
N SER A 308 -19.44 2.00 16.23
CA SER A 308 -20.80 1.91 15.72
C SER A 308 -20.82 1.96 14.19
N GLN A 309 -21.73 1.22 13.55
CA GLN A 309 -21.87 1.23 12.09
C GLN A 309 -22.07 2.64 11.53
N LEU A 310 -22.75 3.51 12.28
CA LEU A 310 -22.87 4.93 11.94
C LEU A 310 -21.53 5.67 11.98
N VAL A 311 -20.68 5.41 12.99
CA VAL A 311 -19.35 6.03 13.11
C VAL A 311 -18.46 5.59 11.95
N LYS A 312 -18.52 4.32 11.54
CA LYS A 312 -17.83 3.83 10.33
C LYS A 312 -18.35 4.53 9.07
N GLY A 313 -19.66 4.70 8.93
CA GLY A 313 -20.26 5.46 7.84
C GLY A 313 -19.82 6.93 7.80
N VAL A 314 -19.71 7.59 8.96
CA VAL A 314 -19.17 8.95 9.05
C VAL A 314 -17.72 8.98 8.57
N LYS A 315 -16.85 8.09 9.06
CA LYS A 315 -15.45 7.99 8.61
C LYS A 315 -15.32 7.82 7.09
N ASP A 316 -16.12 6.91 6.52
CA ASP A 316 -16.13 6.67 5.07
C ASP A 316 -16.60 7.92 4.30
N SER A 317 -17.65 8.59 4.78
CA SER A 317 -18.16 9.82 4.17
C SER A 317 -17.16 10.98 4.22
N THR A 318 -16.49 11.18 5.36
CA THR A 318 -15.46 12.21 5.54
C THR A 318 -14.28 11.96 4.62
N LYS A 319 -13.87 10.69 4.46
CA LYS A 319 -12.80 10.33 3.51
C LYS A 319 -13.17 10.67 2.07
N ILE A 320 -14.36 10.28 1.61
CA ILE A 320 -14.83 10.58 0.24
C ILE A 320 -14.91 12.10 0.02
N ALA A 321 -15.44 12.84 0.98
CA ALA A 321 -15.52 14.30 0.92
C ALA A 321 -14.13 14.94 0.85
N ALA A 322 -13.19 14.51 1.69
CA ALA A 322 -11.82 15.02 1.71
C ALA A 322 -11.09 14.77 0.37
N GLU A 323 -11.23 13.57 -0.22
CA GLU A 323 -10.64 13.28 -1.54
C GLU A 323 -11.22 14.18 -2.65
N ALA A 324 -12.54 14.37 -2.66
CA ALA A 324 -13.21 15.26 -3.61
C ALA A 324 -12.78 16.73 -3.43
N GLN A 325 -12.68 17.19 -2.18
CA GLN A 325 -12.21 18.54 -1.84
C GLN A 325 -10.77 18.78 -2.32
N HIS A 326 -9.84 17.86 -2.06
CA HIS A 326 -8.46 17.97 -2.57
C HIS A 326 -8.42 18.07 -4.10
N GLY A 327 -9.23 17.27 -4.78
CA GLY A 327 -9.37 17.33 -6.23
C GLY A 327 -9.89 18.68 -6.73
N LEU A 328 -10.85 19.28 -6.03
CA LEU A 328 -11.42 20.59 -6.37
C LEU A 328 -10.45 21.73 -6.09
N ILE A 329 -9.79 21.72 -4.93
CA ILE A 329 -8.73 22.67 -4.57
C ILE A 329 -7.67 22.71 -5.66
N ALA A 330 -7.23 21.54 -6.14
CA ALA A 330 -6.27 21.47 -7.24
C ALA A 330 -6.78 22.14 -8.53
N GLN A 331 -8.08 22.07 -8.86
CA GLN A 331 -8.62 22.78 -10.04
C GLN A 331 -8.70 24.29 -9.82
N VAL A 332 -9.17 24.72 -8.65
CA VAL A 332 -9.26 26.15 -8.32
C VAL A 332 -7.88 26.78 -8.35
N LEU A 333 -6.86 26.12 -7.78
CA LEU A 333 -5.48 26.60 -7.84
C LEU A 333 -4.97 26.75 -9.27
N LYS A 334 -5.27 25.81 -10.17
CA LYS A 334 -4.91 25.94 -11.59
C LYS A 334 -5.62 27.10 -12.25
N ASP A 335 -6.90 27.30 -11.97
CA ASP A 335 -7.67 28.40 -12.55
C ASP A 335 -7.12 29.76 -12.09
N VAL A 336 -6.77 29.88 -10.81
CA VAL A 336 -6.10 31.07 -10.26
C VAL A 336 -4.72 31.27 -10.92
N LEU A 337 -3.92 30.23 -11.08
CA LEU A 337 -2.56 30.34 -11.63
C LEU A 337 -2.52 30.62 -13.13
N PHE A 338 -3.45 30.05 -13.91
CA PHE A 338 -3.37 30.04 -15.38
C PHE A 338 -4.49 30.79 -16.08
N SER A 339 -5.67 30.93 -15.46
CA SER A 339 -6.83 31.63 -16.06
C SER A 339 -7.00 33.06 -15.54
N SER A 340 -6.51 33.37 -14.33
CA SER A 340 -6.59 34.73 -13.79
C SER A 340 -5.56 35.64 -14.45
N ARG A 341 -6.00 36.48 -15.38
CA ARG A 341 -5.13 37.47 -16.04
C ARG A 341 -4.78 38.62 -15.10
N PRO A 342 -3.50 39.01 -14.96
CA PRO A 342 -3.14 40.26 -14.29
C PRO A 342 -3.75 41.44 -15.07
N GLY A 343 -4.70 42.15 -14.46
CA GLY A 343 -5.29 43.38 -15.02
C GLY A 343 -6.75 43.34 -15.42
N GLN A 344 -7.42 42.17 -15.41
CA GLN A 344 -8.88 42.12 -15.42
C GLN A 344 -9.38 42.06 -13.97
N ARG A 345 -9.82 43.20 -13.43
CA ARG A 345 -10.70 43.18 -12.26
C ARG A 345 -11.96 42.41 -12.65
N ASN A 346 -12.05 41.16 -12.21
CA ASN A 346 -13.33 40.50 -12.09
C ASN A 346 -13.99 41.07 -10.84
N ASP A 347 -14.82 42.10 -11.00
CA ASP A 347 -15.63 42.72 -9.93
C ASP A 347 -16.69 41.75 -9.33
N GLY A 348 -16.55 40.44 -9.53
CA GLY A 348 -17.47 39.40 -9.08
C GLY A 348 -16.81 38.14 -8.52
N LEU A 349 -15.49 38.10 -8.33
CA LEU A 349 -14.83 36.99 -7.64
C LEU A 349 -14.35 37.47 -6.27
N SER A 350 -14.97 36.94 -5.22
CA SER A 350 -14.54 37.11 -3.84
C SER A 350 -13.07 36.73 -3.70
N PRO A 351 -12.28 37.46 -2.89
CA PRO A 351 -10.89 37.15 -2.67
C PRO A 351 -10.74 35.73 -2.12
N VAL A 352 -9.64 35.06 -2.49
CA VAL A 352 -9.33 33.64 -2.21
C VAL A 352 -9.56 33.23 -0.74
N GLY A 353 -9.48 34.17 0.20
CA GLY A 353 -9.81 33.93 1.62
C GLY A 353 -11.23 33.39 1.83
N ASP A 354 -12.22 33.92 1.12
CA ASP A 354 -13.64 33.57 1.35
C ASP A 354 -13.98 32.18 0.78
N LEU A 355 -13.31 31.75 -0.29
CA LEU A 355 -13.53 30.43 -0.92
C LEU A 355 -12.89 29.28 -0.13
N VAL A 356 -11.75 29.55 0.52
CA VAL A 356 -11.07 28.57 1.39
C VAL A 356 -11.81 28.43 2.72
N ASP A 357 -12.33 29.53 3.28
CA ASP A 357 -13.12 29.49 4.52
C ASP A 357 -14.47 28.78 4.31
N THR A 358 -15.11 28.94 3.16
CA THR A 358 -16.37 28.20 2.88
C THR A 358 -16.16 26.69 2.73
N ALA A 359 -14.95 26.25 2.34
CA ALA A 359 -14.60 24.84 2.27
C ALA A 359 -14.12 24.25 3.62
N MET A 360 -13.61 25.10 4.52
CA MET A 360 -13.16 24.71 5.86
C MET A 360 -14.23 24.88 6.96
N ALA A 361 -15.34 25.58 6.70
CA ALA A 361 -16.42 25.83 7.66
C ALA A 361 -17.48 24.71 7.76
N VAL A 362 -17.13 23.47 7.42
CA VAL A 362 -17.94 22.30 7.78
C VAL A 362 -17.28 21.62 8.98
N GLU A 363 -17.48 22.21 10.16
CA GLU A 363 -17.21 21.55 11.46
C GLU A 363 -18.27 20.51 11.78
#